data_AF-A0A1B6M3H8-F1
#
_entry.id   AF-A0A1B6M3H8-F1
#
_cell.length_a   1.000
_cell.length_b   1.000
_cell.length_c   1.000
_cell.angle_alpha   90.00
_cell.angle_beta   90.00
_cell.angle_gamma   90.00
#
_symmetry.space_group_name_H-M   'P 1'
#
loop_
_entity.id
_entity.type
_entity.pdbx_description
1 polymer ?
#
loop_
_entity_poly.entity_id
_entity_poly.type
_entity_poly.pdbx_seq_one_letter_code
_entity_poly.pdbx_strand_id
1 'polypeptide(L)'
;KHAINDHFPNVGRHFHRLGLKPKIGSFQVFVEGYKDAEYWLRQMELEPLSPYLQEQFRLQFERLVILDYIIRNTDRGNDNWLIKYTSPNITITPTPTPTQLPPYSGDTEMQDATEWNIVDRPEVTIAAIDNGLAFPFKHPDSWRAYPYHWAWLPQAKVPFSNHTKDLVLPQLSDMNFVQDLCDDLYHLFKQDKGFDRHLFEKQMSVMRGQILNLTQALKDNKSPVQLVQMPAVVVERSKGRVGTTSRFRSFSDTFTQRFQNKSPFFSWC
;
A
#
# COMPACT_ATOMS: atom_id res chain seq x y z
N LYS A 1 -8.89 54.36 -9.40
CA LYS A 1 -9.72 53.37 -8.68
C LYS A 1 -11.13 53.87 -8.29
N HIS A 2 -11.64 54.99 -8.83
CA HIS A 2 -12.97 55.52 -8.48
C HIS A 2 -14.01 55.56 -9.62
N ALA A 3 -13.68 55.17 -10.85
CA ALA A 3 -14.58 55.38 -12.01
C ALA A 3 -15.30 54.13 -12.54
N ILE A 4 -15.12 52.95 -11.93
CA ILE A 4 -15.72 51.68 -12.42
C ILE A 4 -16.85 51.20 -11.50
N ASN A 5 -16.97 51.76 -10.29
CA ASN A 5 -17.91 51.27 -9.28
C ASN A 5 -19.34 51.81 -9.45
N ASP A 6 -19.54 52.87 -10.23
CA ASP A 6 -20.82 53.59 -10.28
C ASP A 6 -21.74 53.16 -11.42
N HIS A 7 -21.33 52.19 -12.27
CA HIS A 7 -22.09 51.81 -13.47
C HIS A 7 -22.69 50.41 -13.46
N PHE A 8 -22.32 49.53 -12.51
CA PHE A 8 -22.81 48.14 -12.49
C PHE A 8 -22.95 47.57 -11.05
N PRO A 9 -24.02 47.91 -10.31
CA PRO A 9 -24.19 47.49 -8.91
C PRO A 9 -24.35 45.96 -8.73
N ASN A 10 -24.65 45.22 -9.81
CA ASN A 10 -24.86 43.76 -9.78
C ASN A 10 -23.71 42.92 -10.36
N VAL A 11 -22.62 43.55 -10.82
CA VAL A 11 -21.45 42.82 -11.41
C VAL A 11 -20.32 42.63 -10.37
N GLY A 12 -20.51 43.10 -9.14
CA GLY A 12 -19.45 43.17 -8.12
C GLY A 12 -19.35 42.01 -7.11
N ARG A 13 -20.25 41.03 -7.10
CA ARG A 13 -20.26 40.01 -6.01
C ARG A 13 -19.40 38.77 -6.25
N HIS A 14 -18.94 38.50 -7.47
CA HIS A 14 -18.07 37.35 -7.78
C HIS A 14 -16.97 37.74 -8.77
N PHE A 15 -16.03 38.58 -8.31
CA PHE A 15 -14.74 38.68 -8.96
C PHE A 15 -13.94 37.39 -8.69
N HIS A 16 -14.13 36.37 -9.53
CA HIS A 16 -13.12 35.33 -9.66
C HIS A 16 -11.87 36.02 -10.20
N ARG A 17 -10.89 36.33 -9.33
CA ARG A 17 -9.54 36.68 -9.79
C ARG A 17 -9.16 35.63 -10.84
N LEU A 18 -8.88 36.08 -12.06
CA LEU A 18 -8.36 35.23 -13.13
C LEU A 18 -6.95 34.77 -12.73
N GLY A 19 -6.89 33.84 -11.77
CA GLY A 19 -5.67 33.21 -11.31
C GLY A 19 -5.12 32.26 -12.37
N LEU A 20 -3.97 31.66 -12.06
CA LEU A 20 -3.41 30.61 -12.90
C LEU A 20 -4.40 29.43 -13.00
N LYS A 21 -4.44 28.79 -14.17
CA LYS A 21 -5.26 27.60 -14.37
C LYS A 21 -4.85 26.52 -13.36
N PRO A 22 -5.80 25.93 -12.61
CA PRO A 22 -5.52 24.79 -11.74
C PRO A 22 -4.90 23.65 -12.54
N LYS A 23 -3.89 22.98 -11.95
CA LYS A 23 -3.27 21.78 -12.53
C LYS A 23 -3.82 20.55 -11.82
N ILE A 24 -4.30 19.59 -12.60
CA ILE A 24 -4.67 18.26 -12.10
C ILE A 24 -3.37 17.50 -11.82
N GLY A 25 -3.34 16.74 -10.72
CA GLY A 25 -2.23 15.91 -10.33
C GLY A 25 -2.56 15.09 -9.08
N SER A 26 -1.68 14.16 -8.72
CA SER A 26 -1.75 13.46 -7.44
C SER A 26 -1.40 14.43 -6.30
N PHE A 27 -2.14 14.31 -5.20
CA PHE A 27 -1.82 15.00 -3.95
C PHE A 27 -1.63 13.94 -2.87
N GLN A 28 -0.38 13.70 -2.48
CA GLN A 28 -0.03 12.74 -1.45
C GLN A 28 0.15 13.46 -0.11
N VAL A 29 -0.46 12.92 0.95
CA VAL A 29 -0.27 13.43 2.31
C VAL A 29 1.19 13.21 2.73
N PHE A 30 1.80 14.25 3.29
CA PHE A 30 3.16 14.19 3.82
C PHE A 30 3.21 13.38 5.11
N VAL A 31 4.26 12.58 5.29
CA VAL A 31 4.46 11.74 6.48
C VAL A 31 5.74 12.17 7.22
N GLU A 32 5.62 12.44 8.52
CA GLU A 32 6.71 12.97 9.34
C GLU A 32 7.50 11.90 10.08
N GLY A 33 8.82 12.10 10.20
CA GLY A 33 9.72 11.23 10.96
C GLY A 33 10.13 9.95 10.24
N TYR A 34 9.82 9.84 8.95
CA TYR A 34 10.24 8.74 8.09
C TYR A 34 11.61 9.02 7.46
N LYS A 35 12.37 7.95 7.20
CA LYS A 35 13.59 7.98 6.38
C LYS A 35 13.56 6.85 5.36
N ASP A 36 14.38 6.96 4.32
CA ASP A 36 14.55 5.93 3.29
C ASP A 36 14.75 4.55 3.92
N ALA A 37 14.11 3.53 3.35
CA ALA A 37 14.25 2.19 3.90
C ALA A 37 15.70 1.69 3.83
N GLU A 38 16.45 2.06 2.80
CA GLU A 38 17.89 1.76 2.71
C GLU A 38 18.68 2.23 3.94
N TYR A 39 18.39 3.43 4.47
CA TYR A 39 19.04 3.95 5.67
C TYR A 39 18.80 3.02 6.86
N TRP A 40 17.54 2.65 7.11
CA TRP A 40 17.18 1.83 8.26
C TRP A 40 17.59 0.37 8.11
N LEU A 41 17.50 -0.21 6.92
CA LEU A 41 17.94 -1.58 6.65
C LEU A 41 19.43 -1.77 6.98
N ARG A 42 20.29 -0.81 6.61
CA ARG A 42 21.72 -0.82 6.97
C ARG A 42 21.93 -0.75 8.48
N GLN A 43 21.12 0.01 9.21
CA GLN A 43 21.21 0.04 10.69
C GLN A 43 20.78 -1.29 11.30
N MET A 44 19.71 -1.91 10.79
CA MET A 44 19.21 -3.20 11.27
C MET A 44 20.18 -4.37 11.01
N GLU A 45 21.05 -4.27 10.01
CA GLU A 45 22.13 -5.25 9.77
C GLU A 45 23.24 -5.13 10.82
N LEU A 46 23.55 -3.91 11.28
CA LEU A 46 24.56 -3.66 12.31
C LEU A 46 24.03 -3.96 13.71
N GLU A 47 22.81 -3.52 14.01
CA GLU A 47 22.11 -3.71 15.28
C GLU A 47 20.71 -4.29 15.02
N PRO A 48 20.56 -5.62 15.08
CA PRO A 48 19.29 -6.26 14.83
C PRO A 48 18.19 -5.78 15.78
N LEU A 49 17.01 -5.52 15.23
CA LEU A 49 15.81 -5.18 16.01
C LEU A 49 15.49 -6.28 17.04
N SER A 50 14.81 -5.92 18.12
CA SER A 50 14.26 -6.92 19.06
C SER A 50 13.29 -7.86 18.34
N PRO A 51 13.09 -9.11 18.80
CA PRO A 51 12.19 -10.06 18.14
C PRO A 51 10.77 -9.52 17.91
N TYR A 52 10.26 -8.76 18.87
CA TYR A 52 8.96 -8.08 18.76
C TYR A 52 8.92 -7.09 17.58
N LEU A 53 9.95 -6.23 17.46
CA LEU A 53 10.04 -5.24 16.38
C LEU A 53 10.31 -5.90 15.02
N GLN A 54 11.05 -7.00 14.98
CA GLN A 54 11.23 -7.79 13.76
C GLN A 54 9.90 -8.34 13.24
N GLU A 55 9.03 -8.80 14.14
CA GLU A 55 7.69 -9.26 13.77
C GLU A 55 6.83 -8.10 13.24
N GLN A 56 6.81 -6.94 13.93
CA GLN A 56 6.08 -5.76 13.46
C GLN A 56 6.58 -5.28 12.08
N PHE A 57 7.91 -5.22 11.90
CA PHE A 57 8.51 -4.87 10.62
C PHE A 57 8.11 -5.85 9.51
N ARG A 58 8.14 -7.15 9.80
CA ARG A 58 7.72 -8.20 8.85
C ARG A 58 6.27 -8.00 8.40
N LEU A 59 5.34 -7.71 9.32
CA LEU A 59 3.93 -7.49 8.96
C LEU A 59 3.75 -6.26 8.05
N GLN A 60 4.47 -5.17 8.33
CA GLN A 60 4.48 -3.98 7.48
C GLN A 60 5.11 -4.27 6.10
N PHE A 61 6.20 -5.03 6.08
CA PHE A 61 6.90 -5.43 4.85
C PHE A 61 6.03 -6.33 3.96
N GLU A 62 5.33 -7.30 4.54
CA GLU A 62 4.40 -8.16 3.82
C GLU A 62 3.26 -7.35 3.16
N ARG A 63 2.79 -6.27 3.79
CA ARG A 63 1.80 -5.35 3.19
C ARG A 63 2.37 -4.58 2.00
N LEU A 64 3.61 -4.10 2.09
CA LEU A 64 4.31 -3.47 0.96
C LEU A 64 4.44 -4.43 -0.22
N VAL A 65 4.85 -5.69 0.04
CA VAL A 65 4.97 -6.75 -0.96
C VAL A 65 3.64 -6.98 -1.67
N ILE A 66 2.54 -7.10 -0.92
CA ILE A 66 1.20 -7.32 -1.48
C ILE A 66 0.79 -6.15 -2.37
N LEU A 67 0.95 -4.91 -1.89
CA LEU A 67 0.62 -3.70 -2.64
C LEU A 67 1.39 -3.67 -3.97
N ASP A 68 2.72 -3.73 -3.90
CA ASP A 68 3.59 -3.64 -5.09
C ASP A 68 3.33 -4.77 -6.07
N TYR A 69 3.05 -5.98 -5.58
CA TYR A 69 2.79 -7.11 -6.44
C TYR A 69 1.44 -6.96 -7.16
N ILE A 70 0.36 -6.59 -6.46
CA ILE A 70 -0.97 -6.42 -7.08
C ILE A 70 -0.91 -5.35 -8.19
N ILE A 71 -0.33 -4.19 -7.90
CA ILE A 71 -0.26 -3.08 -8.87
C ILE A 71 0.85 -3.26 -9.91
N ARG A 72 1.67 -4.31 -9.78
CA ARG A 72 2.91 -4.55 -10.53
C ARG A 72 3.74 -3.27 -10.63
N ASN A 73 4.20 -2.77 -9.49
CA ASN A 73 5.10 -1.62 -9.44
C ASN A 73 6.39 -1.94 -10.22
N THR A 74 6.79 -1.02 -11.09
CA THR A 74 7.97 -1.16 -11.96
C THR A 74 9.19 -0.39 -11.43
N ASP A 75 9.02 0.39 -10.35
CA ASP A 75 10.05 1.31 -9.85
C ASP A 75 10.14 1.32 -8.32
N ARG A 76 9.97 0.15 -7.68
CA ARG A 76 10.22 0.01 -6.24
C ARG A 76 11.70 -0.25 -5.96
N GLY A 77 12.48 0.81 -5.79
CA GLY A 77 13.79 0.81 -5.13
C GLY A 77 13.68 0.84 -3.59
N ASN A 78 14.78 0.66 -2.87
CA ASN A 78 14.83 0.74 -1.40
C ASN A 78 14.87 2.18 -0.85
N ASP A 79 14.98 3.16 -1.74
CA ASP A 79 14.78 4.59 -1.57
C ASP A 79 13.30 5.00 -1.70
N ASN A 80 12.51 4.25 -2.48
CA ASN A 80 11.11 4.56 -2.78
C ASN A 80 10.08 4.04 -1.76
N TRP A 81 10.52 3.56 -0.60
CA TRP A 81 9.65 3.30 0.54
C TRP A 81 10.38 3.70 1.80
N LEU A 82 9.64 4.20 2.77
CA LEU A 82 10.20 4.80 3.96
C LEU A 82 9.91 3.96 5.19
N ILE A 83 10.82 4.00 6.15
CA ILE A 83 10.67 3.39 7.47
C ILE A 83 10.70 4.50 8.53
N LYS A 84 9.77 4.43 9.48
CA LYS A 84 9.82 5.18 10.72
C LYS A 84 10.00 4.21 11.86
N TYR A 85 11.02 4.46 12.68
CA TYR A 85 11.30 3.73 13.90
C TYR A 85 11.19 4.69 15.08
N THR A 86 10.35 4.34 16.05
CA THR A 86 10.11 5.12 17.26
C THR A 86 10.72 4.38 18.44
N SER A 87 11.76 4.95 19.05
CA SER A 87 12.38 4.43 20.27
C SER A 87 11.41 4.58 21.46
N PRO A 88 11.51 3.70 22.49
CA PRO A 88 10.67 3.84 23.67
C PRO A 88 11.08 5.09 24.45
N ASN A 89 10.17 6.04 24.60
CA ASN A 89 10.37 7.19 25.47
C ASN A 89 9.86 6.86 26.86
N ILE A 90 10.72 7.05 27.87
CA ILE A 90 10.29 7.01 29.28
C ILE A 90 9.78 8.40 29.61
N THR A 91 8.46 8.58 29.55
CA THR A 91 7.84 9.81 30.07
C THR A 91 7.80 9.68 31.59
N ILE A 92 8.86 10.15 32.27
CA ILE A 92 8.81 10.34 33.71
C ILE A 92 7.90 11.54 33.94
N THR A 93 6.64 11.32 34.33
CA THR A 93 5.83 12.39 34.90
C THR A 93 6.56 12.86 36.16
N PRO A 94 6.99 14.14 36.23
CA PRO A 94 7.55 14.66 37.48
C PRO A 94 6.44 14.59 38.52
N THR A 95 6.66 13.76 39.53
CA THR A 95 5.81 13.63 40.70
C THR A 95 5.54 15.05 41.24
N PRO A 96 4.27 15.47 41.45
CA PRO A 96 4.02 16.74 42.09
C PRO A 96 4.73 16.74 43.45
N THR A 97 5.56 17.74 43.66
CA THR A 97 6.34 17.94 44.88
C THR A 97 5.38 17.91 46.08
N PRO A 98 5.62 17.11 47.15
CA PRO A 98 4.78 17.12 48.33
C PRO A 98 5.07 18.42 49.10
N THR A 99 4.42 19.50 48.68
CA THR A 99 4.43 20.77 49.40
C THR A 99 3.05 20.98 49.98
N GLN A 100 2.99 20.89 51.31
CA GLN A 100 1.89 21.22 52.22
C GLN A 100 0.92 20.06 52.55
N LEU A 101 1.13 19.51 53.77
CA LEU A 101 0.16 18.74 54.54
C LEU A 101 -1.09 19.59 54.79
N PRO A 102 -2.31 19.14 54.41
CA PRO A 102 -3.54 19.62 55.03
C PRO A 102 -3.72 18.98 56.42
N PRO A 103 -4.45 19.63 57.34
CA PRO A 103 -4.68 19.10 58.67
C PRO A 103 -5.61 17.88 58.64
N TYR A 104 -5.35 17.01 59.59
CA TYR A 104 -6.04 15.77 59.94
C TYR A 104 -7.57 15.91 59.98
N SER A 105 -8.27 15.17 59.12
CA SER A 105 -9.63 14.66 59.36
C SER A 105 -9.77 13.34 58.62
N GLY A 106 -10.03 12.27 59.37
CA GLY A 106 -10.13 10.90 58.88
C GLY A 106 -11.20 10.72 57.81
N ASP A 107 -10.89 9.93 56.79
CA ASP A 107 -11.50 8.62 56.58
C ASP A 107 -10.72 7.87 55.50
N THR A 108 -10.67 6.56 55.68
CA THR A 108 -9.91 5.57 54.92
C THR A 108 -10.38 5.47 53.48
N GLU A 109 -9.57 5.91 52.51
CA GLU A 109 -9.61 5.37 51.15
C GLU A 109 -8.19 5.16 50.62
N MET A 110 -7.89 3.88 50.39
CA MET A 110 -6.67 3.36 49.82
C MET A 110 -6.64 3.71 48.32
N GLN A 111 -6.34 4.96 47.98
CA GLN A 111 -6.24 5.40 46.59
C GLN A 111 -4.87 5.01 45.99
N ASP A 112 -4.91 3.84 45.36
CA ASP A 112 -4.31 3.53 44.06
C ASP A 112 -2.80 3.80 43.90
N ALA A 113 -1.99 2.92 44.52
CA ALA A 113 -0.57 2.77 44.22
C ALA A 113 -0.33 2.07 42.86
N THR A 114 -0.93 2.60 41.79
CA THR A 114 -0.80 2.03 40.45
C THR A 114 -0.64 3.09 39.34
N GLU A 115 0.17 4.12 39.58
CA GLU A 115 0.79 4.91 38.49
C GLU A 115 1.87 4.06 37.81
N TRP A 116 1.44 3.16 36.92
CA TRP A 116 2.35 2.52 35.97
C TRP A 116 2.93 3.60 35.05
N ASN A 117 4.24 3.82 35.10
CA ASN A 117 4.98 4.57 34.09
C ASN A 117 4.55 4.07 32.70
N ILE A 118 3.86 4.90 31.91
CA ILE A 118 3.48 4.56 30.53
C ILE A 118 4.75 4.64 29.70
N VAL A 119 5.46 3.52 29.58
CA VAL A 119 6.56 3.39 28.62
C VAL A 119 5.92 3.13 27.26
N ASP A 120 6.06 4.10 26.35
CA ASP A 120 5.63 3.91 24.97
C ASP A 120 6.44 2.76 24.37
N ARG A 121 5.72 1.74 23.87
CA ARG A 121 6.39 0.60 23.23
C ARG A 121 7.04 1.08 21.94
N PRO A 122 8.25 0.58 21.62
CA PRO A 122 8.88 0.95 20.38
C PRO A 122 8.03 0.44 19.20
N GLU A 123 7.97 1.24 18.14
CA GLU A 123 7.16 0.95 16.96
C GLU A 123 7.99 1.08 15.68
N VAL A 124 7.66 0.27 14.68
CA VAL A 124 8.21 0.36 13.33
C VAL A 124 7.08 0.37 12.31
N THR A 125 7.09 1.34 11.41
CA THR A 125 6.06 1.49 10.36
C THR A 125 6.69 1.76 9.00
N ILE A 126 6.02 1.33 7.95
CA ILE A 126 6.45 1.54 6.56
C ILE A 126 5.47 2.48 5.84
N ALA A 127 6.00 3.40 5.03
CA ALA A 127 5.23 4.20 4.09
C ALA A 127 5.66 3.89 2.64
N ALA A 128 4.74 3.37 1.83
CA ALA A 128 4.95 3.13 0.40
C ALA A 128 4.67 4.41 -0.40
N ILE A 129 5.73 5.16 -0.71
CA ILE A 129 5.64 6.42 -1.46
C ILE A 129 5.93 6.18 -2.95
N ASP A 130 5.86 7.21 -3.77
CA ASP A 130 6.26 7.18 -5.18
C ASP A 130 5.71 5.96 -5.98
N ASN A 131 4.40 5.90 -6.11
CA ASN A 131 3.69 4.82 -6.80
C ASN A 131 3.36 5.18 -8.27
N GLY A 132 4.06 6.17 -8.85
CA GLY A 132 3.74 6.74 -10.16
C GLY A 132 3.97 5.80 -11.34
N LEU A 133 4.84 4.79 -11.19
CA LEU A 133 5.21 3.82 -12.22
C LEU A 133 4.67 2.41 -11.92
N ALA A 134 3.35 2.33 -11.77
CA ALA A 134 2.59 1.10 -11.54
C ALA A 134 1.48 0.90 -12.60
N PHE A 135 0.71 -0.18 -12.48
CA PHE A 135 -0.37 -0.58 -13.39
C PHE A 135 0.07 -0.68 -14.87
N PRO A 136 1.09 -1.51 -15.20
CA PRO A 136 1.48 -1.70 -16.59
C PRO A 136 0.41 -2.48 -17.36
N PHE A 137 0.25 -2.16 -18.65
CA PHE A 137 -0.70 -2.85 -19.53
C PHE A 137 -0.21 -4.23 -20.03
N LYS A 138 1.06 -4.56 -19.77
CA LYS A 138 1.64 -5.88 -20.03
C LYS A 138 2.76 -6.13 -19.03
N HIS A 139 3.09 -7.39 -18.80
CA HIS A 139 4.33 -7.72 -18.10
C HIS A 139 5.54 -7.21 -18.91
N PRO A 140 6.63 -6.79 -18.22
CA PRO A 140 7.83 -6.37 -18.91
C PRO A 140 8.40 -7.44 -19.83
N ASP A 141 8.98 -7.01 -20.94
CA ASP A 141 9.72 -7.92 -21.81
C ASP A 141 11.08 -8.26 -21.16
N SER A 142 11.61 -9.47 -21.38
CA SER A 142 12.80 -10.00 -20.68
C SER A 142 14.10 -9.19 -20.80
N TRP A 143 14.15 -8.11 -21.58
CA TRP A 143 15.30 -7.20 -21.71
C TRP A 143 15.23 -5.99 -20.75
N ARG A 144 14.07 -5.73 -20.12
CA ARG A 144 13.92 -4.81 -18.98
C ARG A 144 13.05 -5.48 -17.93
N ALA A 145 13.67 -6.05 -16.89
CA ALA A 145 12.95 -6.88 -15.93
C ALA A 145 12.08 -6.09 -14.92
N TYR A 146 12.40 -4.82 -14.67
CA TYR A 146 11.80 -3.99 -13.61
C TYR A 146 11.56 -4.80 -12.32
N PRO A 147 12.65 -5.23 -11.68
CA PRO A 147 12.59 -6.11 -10.52
C PRO A 147 12.05 -5.38 -9.30
N TYR A 148 11.49 -6.13 -8.37
CA TYR A 148 11.16 -5.62 -7.04
C TYR A 148 12.43 -5.63 -6.19
N HIS A 149 12.97 -4.45 -5.82
CA HIS A 149 14.26 -4.41 -5.12
C HIS A 149 14.21 -5.04 -3.73
N TRP A 150 13.04 -4.99 -3.08
CA TRP A 150 12.83 -5.66 -1.82
C TRP A 150 12.97 -7.19 -1.91
N ALA A 151 12.91 -7.80 -3.10
CA ALA A 151 13.06 -9.24 -3.25
C ALA A 151 14.47 -9.75 -2.88
N TRP A 152 15.49 -8.87 -2.89
CA TRP A 152 16.84 -9.22 -2.45
C TRP A 152 17.03 -9.18 -0.94
N LEU A 153 16.07 -8.63 -0.20
CA LEU A 153 16.19 -8.49 1.25
C LEU A 153 16.04 -9.86 1.94
N PRO A 154 16.75 -10.10 3.06
CA PRO A 154 16.58 -11.32 3.84
C PRO A 154 15.12 -11.59 4.24
N GLN A 155 14.36 -10.52 4.51
CA GLN A 155 12.96 -10.59 4.89
C GLN A 155 12.07 -11.19 3.79
N ALA A 156 12.44 -11.01 2.52
CA ALA A 156 11.71 -11.58 1.38
C ALA A 156 11.85 -13.11 1.26
N LYS A 157 12.79 -13.73 1.99
CA LYS A 157 12.95 -15.18 2.05
C LYS A 157 12.01 -15.84 3.07
N VAL A 158 11.42 -15.06 3.96
CA VAL A 158 10.51 -15.56 5.01
C VAL A 158 9.12 -15.80 4.40
N PRO A 159 8.48 -16.96 4.62
CA PRO A 159 7.10 -17.21 4.18
C PRO A 159 6.11 -16.15 4.67
N PHE A 160 5.03 -15.90 3.93
CA PHE A 160 3.97 -15.00 4.42
C PHE A 160 3.40 -15.47 5.77
N SER A 161 3.22 -14.53 6.71
CA SER A 161 2.62 -14.80 8.01
C SER A 161 1.14 -15.20 7.90
N ASN A 162 0.64 -15.90 8.92
CA ASN A 162 -0.79 -16.23 8.99
C ASN A 162 -1.64 -14.96 9.14
N HIS A 163 -1.16 -13.98 9.92
CA HIS A 163 -1.81 -12.67 10.04
C HIS A 163 -2.08 -12.03 8.68
N THR A 164 -1.07 -12.01 7.80
CA THR A 164 -1.21 -11.45 6.45
C THR A 164 -2.16 -12.29 5.60
N LYS A 165 -2.10 -13.62 5.66
CA LYS A 165 -3.02 -14.49 4.92
C LYS A 165 -4.46 -14.25 5.35
N ASP A 166 -4.73 -14.23 6.65
CA ASP A 166 -6.07 -14.02 7.20
C ASP A 166 -6.63 -12.64 6.82
N LEU A 167 -5.76 -11.63 6.73
CA LEU A 167 -6.12 -10.28 6.33
C LEU A 167 -6.54 -10.17 4.86
N VAL A 168 -5.79 -10.78 3.93
CA VAL A 168 -5.97 -10.50 2.49
C VAL A 168 -6.57 -11.66 1.68
N LEU A 169 -6.35 -12.90 2.09
CA LEU A 169 -6.75 -14.07 1.32
C LEU A 169 -8.28 -14.16 1.10
N PRO A 170 -9.15 -13.83 2.09
CA PRO A 170 -10.59 -13.83 1.88
C PRO A 170 -11.03 -12.86 0.77
N GLN A 171 -10.41 -11.67 0.71
CA GLN A 171 -10.72 -10.64 -0.27
C GLN A 171 -10.20 -11.02 -1.67
N LEU A 172 -8.93 -11.45 -1.76
CA LEU A 172 -8.30 -11.79 -3.03
C LEU A 172 -8.82 -13.09 -3.66
N SER A 173 -9.44 -13.96 -2.87
CA SER A 173 -10.10 -15.19 -3.36
C SER A 173 -11.53 -14.94 -3.81
N ASP A 174 -12.16 -13.83 -3.40
CA ASP A 174 -13.50 -13.45 -3.82
C ASP A 174 -13.48 -12.70 -5.15
N MET A 175 -14.13 -13.27 -6.16
CA MET A 175 -14.20 -12.67 -7.49
C MET A 175 -15.06 -11.41 -7.52
N ASN A 176 -16.02 -11.25 -6.60
CA ASN A 176 -16.81 -10.03 -6.52
C ASN A 176 -15.93 -8.87 -6.04
N PHE A 177 -15.17 -9.06 -4.96
CA PHE A 177 -14.19 -8.08 -4.50
C PHE A 177 -13.20 -7.65 -5.60
N VAL A 178 -12.65 -8.61 -6.35
CA VAL A 178 -11.71 -8.30 -7.45
C VAL A 178 -12.40 -7.52 -8.57
N GLN A 179 -13.66 -7.83 -8.86
CA GLN A 179 -14.46 -7.09 -9.85
C GLN A 179 -14.77 -5.67 -9.38
N ASP A 180 -15.20 -5.50 -8.14
CA ASP A 180 -15.49 -4.20 -7.52
C ASP A 180 -14.23 -3.31 -7.52
N LEU A 181 -13.07 -3.88 -7.16
CA LEU A 181 -11.77 -3.19 -7.26
C LEU A 181 -11.45 -2.73 -8.69
N CYS A 182 -11.72 -3.56 -9.70
CA CYS A 182 -11.55 -3.16 -11.10
C CYS A 182 -12.51 -2.03 -11.48
N ASP A 183 -13.74 -2.04 -10.99
CA ASP A 183 -14.75 -1.02 -11.29
C ASP A 183 -14.42 0.32 -10.61
N ASP A 184 -13.88 0.30 -9.40
CA ASP A 184 -13.33 1.48 -8.71
C ASP A 184 -12.15 2.09 -9.48
N LEU A 185 -11.21 1.25 -9.92
CA LEU A 185 -10.09 1.69 -10.76
C LEU A 185 -10.55 2.23 -12.11
N TYR A 186 -11.59 1.64 -12.70
CA TYR A 186 -12.19 2.16 -13.93
C TYR A 186 -12.76 3.58 -13.71
N HIS A 187 -13.44 3.80 -12.59
CA HIS A 187 -14.00 5.12 -12.25
C HIS A 187 -12.93 6.17 -11.95
N LEU A 188 -11.78 5.77 -11.42
CA LEU A 188 -10.62 6.64 -11.25
C LEU A 188 -9.94 6.94 -12.60
N PHE A 189 -9.58 5.91 -13.37
CA PHE A 189 -8.75 6.07 -14.57
C PHE A 189 -9.50 6.77 -15.71
N LYS A 190 -10.83 6.60 -15.80
CA LYS A 190 -11.66 7.28 -16.82
C LYS A 190 -11.71 8.81 -16.68
N GLN A 191 -11.21 9.36 -15.57
CA GLN A 191 -11.13 10.82 -15.37
C GLN A 191 -10.03 11.45 -16.24
N ASP A 192 -9.04 10.66 -16.67
CA ASP A 192 -8.02 11.12 -17.58
C ASP A 192 -8.58 11.37 -18.99
N LYS A 193 -8.20 12.49 -19.62
CA LYS A 193 -8.69 12.85 -20.95
C LYS A 193 -8.21 11.90 -22.06
N GLY A 194 -7.07 11.25 -21.85
CA GLY A 194 -6.47 10.28 -22.75
C GLY A 194 -6.84 8.83 -22.40
N PHE A 195 -7.83 8.61 -21.53
CA PHE A 195 -8.25 7.27 -21.13
C PHE A 195 -8.63 6.41 -22.34
N ASP A 196 -7.97 5.26 -22.48
CA ASP A 196 -8.28 4.23 -23.47
C ASP A 196 -8.80 2.98 -22.76
N ARG A 197 -10.06 2.60 -23.06
CA ARG A 197 -10.72 1.45 -22.42
C ARG A 197 -10.02 0.13 -22.71
N HIS A 198 -9.44 -0.04 -23.90
CA HIS A 198 -8.76 -1.28 -24.26
C HIS A 198 -7.42 -1.41 -23.52
N LEU A 199 -6.69 -0.30 -23.36
CA LEU A 199 -5.50 -0.24 -22.54
C LEU A 199 -5.81 -0.53 -21.07
N PHE A 200 -6.90 0.04 -20.55
CA PHE A 200 -7.38 -0.24 -19.20
C PHE A 200 -7.68 -1.72 -18.98
N GLU A 201 -8.39 -2.37 -19.88
CA GLU A 201 -8.68 -3.80 -19.77
C GLU A 201 -7.40 -4.66 -19.79
N LYS A 202 -6.37 -4.23 -20.53
CA LYS A 202 -5.05 -4.86 -20.49
C LYS A 202 -4.37 -4.66 -19.14
N GLN A 203 -4.40 -3.45 -18.57
CA GLN A 203 -3.88 -3.21 -17.21
C GLN A 203 -4.58 -4.12 -16.18
N MET A 204 -5.91 -4.21 -16.23
CA MET A 204 -6.66 -5.08 -15.32
C MET A 204 -6.39 -6.56 -15.57
N SER A 205 -6.07 -6.96 -16.81
CA SER A 205 -5.69 -8.34 -17.11
C SER A 205 -4.37 -8.75 -16.46
N VAL A 206 -3.41 -7.81 -16.37
CA VAL A 206 -2.15 -7.99 -15.63
C VAL A 206 -2.43 -8.04 -14.13
N MET A 207 -3.19 -7.08 -13.59
CA MET A 207 -3.54 -7.04 -12.16
C MET A 207 -4.24 -8.33 -11.71
N ARG A 208 -5.21 -8.85 -12.49
CA ARG A 208 -5.87 -10.13 -12.19
C ARG A 208 -4.89 -11.31 -12.20
N GLY A 209 -3.91 -11.31 -13.11
CA GLY A 209 -2.84 -12.31 -13.12
C GLY A 209 -1.94 -12.22 -11.89
N GLN A 210 -1.61 -11.02 -11.44
CA GLN A 210 -0.88 -10.80 -10.19
C GLN A 210 -1.70 -11.31 -8.98
N ILE A 211 -2.98 -10.96 -8.89
CA ILE A 211 -3.87 -11.44 -7.83
C ILE A 211 -3.95 -12.97 -7.83
N LEU A 212 -4.05 -13.61 -9.01
CA LEU A 212 -4.09 -15.07 -9.12
C LEU A 212 -2.81 -15.72 -8.54
N ASN A 213 -1.63 -15.24 -8.95
CA ASN A 213 -0.36 -15.75 -8.43
C ASN A 213 -0.21 -15.50 -6.92
N LEU A 214 -0.58 -14.31 -6.45
CA LEU A 214 -0.52 -13.96 -5.03
C LEU A 214 -1.43 -14.85 -4.19
N THR A 215 -2.68 -15.05 -4.60
CA THR A 215 -3.63 -15.95 -3.93
C THR A 215 -3.08 -17.37 -3.84
N GLN A 216 -2.47 -17.88 -4.92
CA GLN A 216 -1.86 -19.21 -4.91
C GLN A 216 -0.62 -19.27 -3.98
N ALA A 217 0.25 -18.25 -4.01
CA ALA A 217 1.41 -18.18 -3.13
C ALA A 217 1.04 -18.14 -1.65
N LEU A 218 -0.01 -17.40 -1.29
CA LEU A 218 -0.52 -17.32 0.08
C LEU A 218 -1.06 -18.67 0.55
N LYS A 219 -1.81 -19.39 -0.30
CA LYS A 219 -2.32 -20.74 -0.01
C LYS A 219 -1.20 -21.77 0.16
N ASP A 220 -0.15 -21.65 -0.64
CA ASP A 220 1.00 -22.57 -0.63
C ASP A 220 2.05 -22.24 0.44
N ASN A 221 1.82 -21.23 1.29
CA ASN A 221 2.79 -20.76 2.29
C ASN A 221 4.13 -20.33 1.67
N LYS A 222 4.12 -19.72 0.49
CA LYS A 222 5.32 -19.21 -0.17
C LYS A 222 5.85 -17.94 0.49
N SER A 223 7.13 -17.63 0.25
CA SER A 223 7.76 -16.34 0.59
C SER A 223 7.61 -15.31 -0.54
N PRO A 224 7.82 -14.01 -0.26
CA PRO A 224 7.87 -12.98 -1.30
C PRO A 224 8.84 -13.29 -2.45
N VAL A 225 10.02 -13.86 -2.17
CA VAL A 225 10.98 -14.31 -3.21
C VAL A 225 10.36 -15.40 -4.08
N GLN A 226 9.71 -16.39 -3.48
CA GLN A 226 9.08 -17.47 -4.24
C GLN A 226 7.90 -16.98 -5.08
N LEU A 227 7.16 -15.97 -4.60
CA LEU A 227 6.08 -15.32 -5.34
C LEU A 227 6.60 -14.62 -6.61
N VAL A 228 7.70 -13.87 -6.53
CA VAL A 228 8.25 -13.17 -7.70
C VAL A 228 8.89 -14.12 -8.72
N GLN A 229 9.25 -15.33 -8.30
CA GLN A 229 9.74 -16.40 -9.18
C GLN A 229 8.60 -17.14 -9.91
N MET A 230 7.34 -16.93 -9.53
CA MET A 230 6.21 -17.54 -10.22
C MET A 230 6.10 -17.02 -11.66
N PRO A 231 5.77 -17.87 -12.64
CA PRO A 231 5.58 -17.44 -14.02
C PRO A 231 4.54 -16.32 -14.12
N ALA A 232 4.82 -15.31 -14.94
CA ALA A 232 3.91 -14.21 -15.16
C ALA A 232 2.63 -14.69 -15.88
N VAL A 233 1.48 -14.34 -15.30
CA VAL A 233 0.15 -14.70 -15.83
C VAL A 233 -0.62 -13.43 -16.18
N VAL A 234 -1.43 -13.53 -17.21
CA VAL A 234 -2.45 -12.53 -17.57
C VAL A 234 -3.82 -13.21 -17.59
N VAL A 235 -4.83 -12.56 -17.03
CA VAL A 235 -6.20 -13.07 -16.97
C VAL A 235 -7.13 -12.14 -17.74
N GLU A 236 -7.47 -12.54 -18.96
CA GLU A 236 -8.32 -11.77 -19.88
C GLU A 236 -9.79 -12.15 -19.70
N ARG A 237 -10.71 -11.19 -19.84
CA ARG A 237 -12.13 -11.49 -19.97
C ARG A 237 -12.39 -12.13 -21.33
N SER A 238 -13.07 -13.28 -21.36
CA SER A 238 -13.48 -13.92 -22.60
C SER A 238 -14.52 -13.03 -23.32
N LYS A 239 -14.31 -12.79 -24.61
CA LYS A 239 -15.25 -12.04 -25.47
C LYS A 239 -16.49 -12.90 -25.76
N GLY A 240 -17.33 -13.13 -24.75
CA GLY A 240 -18.66 -13.67 -24.94
C GLY A 240 -19.63 -12.53 -25.24
N ARG A 241 -20.39 -12.62 -26.35
CA ARG A 241 -21.52 -11.73 -26.63
C ARG A 241 -22.37 -11.60 -25.37
N VAL A 242 -22.55 -10.38 -24.86
CA VAL A 242 -23.60 -10.05 -23.90
C VAL A 242 -24.93 -10.13 -24.65
N GLY A 243 -25.34 -11.35 -24.98
CA GLY A 243 -26.65 -11.68 -25.49
C GLY A 243 -27.53 -11.98 -24.28
N THR A 244 -28.52 -11.12 -24.10
CA THR A 244 -29.80 -11.29 -23.41
C THR A 244 -30.20 -12.72 -23.00
N THR A 245 -29.56 -13.33 -21.99
CA THR A 245 -30.17 -14.36 -21.13
C THR A 245 -29.40 -14.45 -19.80
N SER A 246 -30.00 -13.86 -18.77
CA SER A 246 -29.46 -13.69 -17.42
C SER A 246 -29.71 -14.90 -16.51
N ARG A 247 -29.21 -16.10 -16.85
CA ARG A 247 -29.27 -17.24 -15.92
C ARG A 247 -28.00 -18.11 -15.98
N PHE A 248 -27.21 -17.98 -14.92
CA PHE A 248 -26.15 -18.89 -14.46
C PHE A 248 -25.10 -19.32 -15.50
N ARG A 249 -24.13 -18.43 -15.76
CA ARG A 249 -22.77 -18.87 -16.14
C ARG A 249 -21.88 -18.76 -14.92
N SER A 250 -21.10 -19.80 -14.65
CA SER A 250 -20.04 -19.75 -13.64
C SER A 250 -19.07 -18.64 -14.03
N PHE A 251 -18.72 -17.74 -13.11
CA PHE A 251 -17.83 -16.60 -13.40
C PHE A 251 -16.47 -17.06 -13.94
N SER A 252 -16.05 -18.27 -13.57
CA SER A 252 -14.87 -18.97 -14.09
C SER A 252 -14.86 -19.08 -15.63
N ASP A 253 -16.03 -19.22 -16.26
CA ASP A 253 -16.14 -19.38 -17.72
C ASP A 253 -15.97 -18.04 -18.48
N THR A 254 -15.87 -16.94 -17.74
CA THR A 254 -15.77 -15.57 -18.28
C THR A 254 -14.32 -15.10 -18.40
N PHE A 255 -13.33 -15.91 -18.01
CA PHE A 255 -11.92 -15.50 -18.03
C PHE A 255 -11.02 -16.57 -18.63
N THR A 256 -10.02 -16.14 -19.40
CA THR A 256 -8.98 -16.99 -19.97
C THR A 256 -7.62 -16.61 -19.38
N GLN A 257 -6.91 -17.61 -18.85
CA GLN A 257 -5.56 -17.45 -18.32
C GLN A 257 -4.53 -17.67 -19.42
N ARG A 258 -3.52 -16.79 -19.51
CA ARG A 258 -2.38 -16.93 -20.41
C ARG A 258 -1.08 -16.77 -19.64
N PHE A 259 -0.20 -17.74 -19.76
CA PHE A 259 1.13 -17.73 -19.15
C PHE A 259 2.15 -17.15 -20.14
N GLN A 260 3.03 -16.29 -19.66
CA GLN A 260 4.16 -15.79 -20.44
C GLN A 260 5.33 -16.79 -20.31
N ASN A 261 5.34 -17.81 -21.17
CA ASN A 261 6.40 -18.84 -21.21
C ASN A 261 7.66 -18.36 -21.96
N LYS A 262 8.19 -17.19 -21.62
CA LYS A 262 9.54 -16.80 -22.06
C LYS A 262 10.46 -16.87 -20.86
N SER A 263 11.42 -17.81 -20.88
CA SER A 263 12.51 -17.82 -19.92
C SER A 263 13.16 -16.43 -19.91
N PRO A 264 13.45 -15.85 -18.72
CA PRO A 264 14.28 -14.66 -18.68
C PRO A 264 15.64 -15.02 -19.31
N PHE A 265 16.15 -14.15 -20.19
CA PHE A 265 17.49 -14.34 -20.79
C PHE A 265 18.59 -14.41 -19.73
N PHE A 266 18.32 -13.85 -18.55
CA PHE A 266 19.13 -14.00 -17.36
C PHE A 266 18.37 -14.90 -16.36
N SER A 267 18.81 -16.15 -16.24
CA SER A 267 18.48 -16.98 -15.08
C SER A 267 19.29 -16.48 -13.90
N TRP A 268 18.61 -16.08 -12.82
CA TRP A 268 19.25 -15.62 -11.59
C TRP A 268 19.93 -16.81 -10.90
N CYS A 269 21.26 -16.79 -10.83
CA CYS A 269 22.09 -17.68 -10.01
C CYS A 269 22.16 -17.19 -8.56
#